data_AF-C7NTN8-F1
#
_entry.id   AF-C7NTN8-F1
#
_cell.length_a   1.000
_cell.length_b   1.000
_cell.length_c   1.000
_cell.angle_alpha   90.00
_cell.angle_beta   90.00
_cell.angle_gamma   90.00
#
_symmetry.space_group_name_H-M   'P 1'
#
loop_
_entity.id
_entity.type
_entity.pdbx_description
1 polymer ?
#
loop_
_entity_poly.entity_id
_entity_poly.type
_entity_poly.pdbx_seq_one_letter_code
_entity_poly.pdbx_strand_id
1 'polypeptide(L)'
;MRYIQDVIEDFNLRKESGHKKAQIVEWFQKHPGQRFDITEVTTAVGEELEIGQGQIRNYLRELSEDGILVQTGEKRIAYQLADDIVVPARYQARAGLRHLTTLLDYDRWGVAGFLTMTTVLWAALTLPFWFLWGTLVVFSLDEYGSISQPEFLTLAVAMSIWLIIFIFSTVVLYRIHRRYRQWRST
;
A
#
# COMPACT_ATOMS: atom_id res chain seq x y z
N MET A 1 -13.84 -15.59 14.50
CA MET A 1 -13.68 -14.41 13.63
C MET A 1 -14.90 -13.54 13.81
N ARG A 2 -14.73 -12.28 14.24
CA ARG A 2 -15.80 -11.30 14.41
C ARG A 2 -15.58 -10.15 13.41
N TYR A 3 -16.64 -9.59 12.85
CA TYR A 3 -16.50 -8.39 12.02
C TYR A 3 -16.32 -7.17 12.91
N ILE A 4 -15.41 -6.28 12.54
CA ILE A 4 -15.17 -5.06 13.32
C ILE A 4 -16.41 -4.15 13.40
N GLN A 5 -17.31 -4.25 12.42
CA GLN A 5 -18.57 -3.51 12.41
C GLN A 5 -19.49 -3.95 13.55
N ASP A 6 -19.64 -5.26 13.74
CA ASP A 6 -20.42 -5.84 14.85
C ASP A 6 -19.85 -5.42 16.21
N VAL A 7 -18.51 -5.37 16.33
CA VAL A 7 -17.83 -4.92 17.55
C VAL A 7 -18.10 -3.44 17.82
N ILE A 8 -18.01 -2.58 16.79
CA ILE A 8 -18.29 -1.14 16.91
C ILE A 8 -19.76 -0.88 17.25
N GLU A 9 -20.68 -1.64 16.64
CA GLU A 9 -22.12 -1.54 16.91
C GLU A 9 -22.46 -1.96 18.35
N ASP A 10 -21.88 -3.06 18.83
CA ASP A 10 -22.05 -3.53 20.22
C ASP A 10 -21.58 -2.50 21.25
N PHE A 11 -20.52 -1.74 20.96
CA PHE A 11 -20.06 -0.67 21.85
C PHE A 11 -20.91 0.59 21.76
N ASN A 12 -21.38 0.96 20.57
CA ASN A 12 -22.27 2.12 20.39
C ASN A 12 -23.63 1.93 21.07
N LEU A 13 -24.09 0.68 21.22
CA LEU A 13 -25.33 0.35 21.94
C LEU A 13 -25.18 0.39 23.47
N ARG A 14 -23.95 0.37 23.99
CA ARG A 14 -23.67 0.53 25.42
C ARG A 14 -23.45 2.01 25.74
N LYS A 15 -23.66 2.39 27.02
CA LYS A 15 -23.57 3.75 27.61
C LYS A 15 -22.47 4.65 27.02
N GLU A 16 -22.46 5.94 27.37
CA GLU A 16 -21.48 6.97 26.93
C GLU A 16 -20.00 6.53 26.80
N SER A 17 -19.50 5.66 27.69
CA SER A 17 -18.14 5.08 27.60
C SER A 17 -17.94 4.12 26.41
N GLY A 18 -19.00 3.42 25.99
CA GLY A 18 -19.04 2.54 24.83
C GLY A 18 -18.83 3.30 23.52
N HIS A 19 -19.46 4.46 23.35
CA HIS A 19 -19.25 5.30 22.17
C HIS A 19 -17.79 5.73 22.03
N LYS A 20 -17.14 6.11 23.14
CA LYS A 20 -15.71 6.48 23.14
C LYS A 20 -14.81 5.29 22.79
N LYS A 21 -15.12 4.09 23.27
CA LYS A 21 -14.42 2.85 22.88
C LYS A 21 -14.61 2.52 21.40
N ALA A 22 -15.82 2.69 20.87
CA ALA A 22 -16.12 2.45 19.47
C ALA A 22 -15.27 3.33 18.55
N GLN A 23 -15.12 4.62 18.89
CA GLN A 23 -14.25 5.55 18.15
C GLN A 23 -12.77 5.16 18.22
N ILE A 24 -12.27 4.67 19.37
CA ILE A 24 -10.90 4.14 19.47
C ILE A 24 -10.73 2.94 18.52
N VAL A 25 -11.68 1.99 18.51
CA VAL A 25 -11.64 0.83 17.62
C VAL A 25 -11.72 1.24 16.14
N GLU A 26 -12.54 2.24 15.80
CA GLU A 26 -12.63 2.79 14.44
C GLU A 26 -11.31 3.44 14.00
N TRP A 27 -10.60 4.08 14.92
CA TRP A 27 -9.27 4.61 14.64
C TRP A 27 -8.26 3.49 14.36
N PHE A 28 -8.23 2.43 15.17
CA PHE A 28 -7.40 1.24 14.90
C PHE A 28 -7.77 0.54 13.58
N GLN A 29 -9.05 0.53 13.21
CA GLN A 29 -9.53 0.01 11.91
C GLN A 29 -8.92 0.76 10.72
N LYS A 30 -8.71 2.08 10.85
CA LYS A 30 -8.08 2.91 9.81
C LYS A 30 -6.59 2.60 9.66
N HIS A 31 -5.97 1.94 10.65
CA HIS A 31 -4.53 1.65 10.71
C HIS A 31 -4.28 0.15 10.95
N PRO A 32 -4.74 -0.74 10.04
CA PRO A 32 -4.63 -2.18 10.24
C PRO A 32 -3.17 -2.64 10.26
N GLY A 33 -2.84 -3.56 11.17
CA GLY A 33 -1.50 -4.14 11.32
C GLY A 33 -0.45 -3.20 11.95
N GLN A 34 -0.83 -1.98 12.33
CA GLN A 34 0.07 -1.03 12.99
C GLN A 34 -0.04 -1.13 14.50
N ARG A 35 1.09 -0.90 15.18
CA ARG A 35 1.20 -0.92 16.64
C ARG A 35 1.35 0.51 17.13
N PHE A 36 0.56 0.85 18.14
CA PHE A 36 0.57 2.18 18.72
C PHE A 36 0.74 2.13 20.23
N ASP A 37 1.57 3.01 20.77
CA ASP A 37 1.65 3.19 22.21
C ASP A 37 0.53 4.10 22.75
N ILE A 38 0.38 4.12 24.08
CA ILE A 38 -0.64 4.95 24.74
C ILE A 38 -0.51 6.43 24.38
N THR A 39 0.72 6.93 24.20
CA THR A 39 0.96 8.35 23.92
C THR A 39 0.49 8.69 22.51
N GLU A 40 0.83 7.85 21.53
CA GLU A 40 0.42 7.97 20.13
C GLU A 40 -1.11 7.93 20.01
N VAL A 41 -1.76 6.98 20.68
CA VAL A 41 -3.23 6.93 20.71
C VAL A 41 -3.81 8.18 21.40
N THR A 42 -3.21 8.64 22.49
CA THR A 42 -3.68 9.84 23.20
C THR A 42 -3.58 11.09 22.33
N THR A 43 -2.48 11.26 21.60
CA THR A 43 -2.32 12.39 20.67
C THR A 43 -3.28 12.29 19.50
N ALA A 44 -3.61 11.08 19.03
CA ALA A 44 -4.44 10.89 17.86
C ALA A 44 -5.94 11.09 18.14
N VAL A 45 -6.46 10.59 19.28
CA VAL A 45 -7.90 10.58 19.57
C VAL A 45 -8.29 11.24 20.89
N GLY A 46 -7.33 11.61 21.75
CA GLY A 46 -7.63 12.10 23.09
C GLY A 46 -8.32 13.47 23.13
N GLU A 47 -7.95 14.38 22.23
CA GLU A 47 -8.60 15.69 22.08
C GLU A 47 -10.01 15.54 21.49
N GLU A 48 -10.16 14.72 20.44
CA GLU A 48 -11.45 14.46 19.78
C GLU A 48 -12.47 13.77 20.71
N LEU A 49 -11.98 12.90 21.59
CA LEU A 49 -12.80 12.19 22.57
C LEU A 49 -13.01 12.94 23.89
N GLU A 50 -12.36 14.09 24.07
CA GLU A 50 -12.32 14.86 25.32
C GLU A 50 -11.94 13.98 26.52
N ILE A 51 -10.93 13.11 26.37
CA ILE A 51 -10.47 12.20 27.43
C ILE A 51 -8.96 12.29 27.65
N GLY A 52 -8.57 12.29 28.92
CA GLY A 52 -7.16 12.28 29.31
C GLY A 52 -6.49 10.92 29.11
N GLN A 53 -5.16 10.93 29.07
CA GLN A 53 -4.30 9.74 28.90
C GLN A 53 -4.65 8.59 29.86
N GLY A 54 -5.05 8.90 31.10
CA GLY A 54 -5.45 7.89 32.09
C GLY A 54 -6.72 7.12 31.70
N GLN A 55 -7.72 7.80 31.13
CA GLN A 55 -8.93 7.14 30.64
C GLN A 55 -8.65 6.33 29.37
N ILE A 56 -7.81 6.86 28.47
CA ILE A 56 -7.39 6.13 27.26
C ILE A 56 -6.68 4.84 27.64
N ARG A 57 -5.76 4.88 28.62
CA ARG A 57 -5.12 3.68 29.14
C ARG A 57 -6.15 2.66 29.64
N ASN A 58 -7.17 3.09 30.39
CA ASN A 58 -8.21 2.19 30.87
C ASN A 58 -9.00 1.56 29.73
N TYR A 59 -9.41 2.36 28.73
CA TYR A 59 -10.13 1.85 27.57
C TYR A 59 -9.30 0.89 26.71
N LEU A 60 -8.01 1.18 26.49
CA LEU A 60 -7.12 0.27 25.77
C LEU A 60 -6.92 -1.06 26.50
N ARG A 61 -6.82 -1.02 27.83
CA ARG A 61 -6.74 -2.23 28.65
C ARG A 61 -8.04 -3.05 28.56
N GLU A 62 -9.19 -2.41 28.74
CA GLU A 62 -10.50 -3.08 28.65
C GLU A 62 -10.71 -3.68 27.25
N LEU A 63 -10.37 -2.95 26.18
CA LEU A 63 -10.43 -3.48 24.82
C LEU A 63 -9.46 -4.66 24.59
N SER A 64 -8.36 -4.72 25.33
CA SER A 64 -7.45 -5.86 25.27
C SER A 64 -7.97 -7.06 26.05
N GLU A 65 -8.57 -6.84 27.22
CA GLU A 65 -9.26 -7.88 28.01
C GLU A 65 -10.45 -8.47 27.24
N ASP A 66 -11.17 -7.65 26.48
CA ASP A 66 -12.27 -8.04 25.60
C ASP A 66 -11.78 -8.80 24.34
N GLY A 67 -10.47 -8.94 24.15
CA GLY A 67 -9.84 -9.65 23.02
C GLY A 67 -9.85 -8.86 21.70
N ILE A 68 -10.14 -7.56 21.73
CA ILE A 68 -10.21 -6.71 20.53
C ILE A 68 -8.84 -6.16 20.16
N LEU A 69 -8.05 -5.81 21.17
CA LEU A 69 -6.68 -5.34 21.01
C LEU A 69 -5.69 -6.37 21.58
N VAL A 70 -4.63 -6.62 20.83
CA VAL A 70 -3.49 -7.40 21.31
C VAL A 70 -2.47 -6.45 21.92
N GLN A 71 -2.14 -6.71 23.18
CA GLN A 71 -1.08 -6.02 23.88
C GLN A 71 0.28 -6.66 23.54
N THR A 72 1.27 -5.85 23.15
CA THR A 72 2.63 -6.31 22.84
C THR A 72 3.67 -5.49 23.60
N GLY A 73 4.66 -6.15 24.21
CA GLY A 73 5.81 -5.53 24.86
C GLY A 73 5.73 -5.49 26.39
N GLU A 74 6.86 -5.77 27.06
CA GLU A 74 6.95 -5.82 28.53
C GLU A 74 7.15 -4.44 29.19
N LYS A 75 7.97 -3.57 28.61
CA LYS A 75 8.32 -2.25 29.19
C LYS A 75 7.63 -1.08 28.50
N ARG A 76 7.50 -1.14 27.17
CA ARG A 76 6.72 -0.18 26.37
C ARG A 76 5.58 -0.95 25.74
N ILE A 77 4.41 -0.81 26.35
CA ILE A 77 3.20 -1.49 25.93
C ILE A 77 2.68 -0.80 24.66
N ALA A 78 2.59 -1.56 23.58
CA ALA A 78 1.91 -1.17 22.36
C ALA A 78 0.65 -2.01 22.16
N TYR A 79 -0.35 -1.41 21.52
CA TYR A 79 -1.63 -2.04 21.21
C TYR A 79 -1.77 -2.18 19.69
N GLN A 80 -2.38 -3.28 19.26
CA GLN A 80 -2.68 -3.57 17.87
C GLN A 80 -4.06 -4.20 17.78
N LEU A 81 -4.79 -3.98 16.69
CA LEU A 81 -6.04 -4.71 16.44
C LEU A 81 -5.76 -6.22 16.32
N ALA A 82 -6.58 -7.04 16.99
CA ALA A 82 -6.43 -8.49 16.96
C ALA A 82 -6.64 -9.08 15.56
N ASP A 83 -5.85 -10.11 15.22
CA ASP A 83 -5.86 -10.73 13.88
C ASP A 83 -7.15 -11.52 13.58
N ASP A 84 -7.94 -11.84 14.60
CA ASP A 84 -9.23 -12.52 14.49
C ASP A 84 -10.40 -11.56 14.18
N ILE A 85 -10.13 -10.25 14.18
CA ILE A 85 -11.08 -9.20 13.80
C ILE A 85 -10.96 -8.90 12.31
N VAL A 86 -12.05 -9.15 11.58
CA VAL A 86 -12.10 -8.92 10.14
C VAL A 86 -12.34 -7.44 9.86
N VAL A 87 -11.30 -6.79 9.31
CA VAL A 87 -11.31 -5.39 8.87
C VAL A 87 -11.87 -5.30 7.43
N PRO A 88 -12.67 -4.28 7.07
CA PRO A 88 -13.17 -4.10 5.71
C PRO A 88 -12.04 -4.00 4.67
N ALA A 89 -12.25 -4.65 3.53
CA ALA A 89 -11.26 -4.77 2.44
C ALA A 89 -10.67 -3.42 1.98
N ARG A 90 -11.44 -2.32 2.05
CA ARG A 90 -10.98 -0.97 1.69
C ARG A 90 -9.77 -0.50 2.51
N TYR A 91 -9.70 -0.83 3.79
CA TYR A 91 -8.58 -0.44 4.66
C TYR A 91 -7.39 -1.38 4.51
N GLN A 92 -7.65 -2.67 4.28
CA GLN A 92 -6.60 -3.65 3.96
C GLN A 92 -5.92 -3.32 2.62
N ALA A 93 -6.68 -2.98 1.59
CA ALA A 93 -6.15 -2.56 0.29
C ALA A 93 -5.30 -1.28 0.43
N ARG A 94 -5.75 -0.31 1.23
CA ARG A 94 -4.99 0.92 1.49
C ARG A 94 -3.69 0.64 2.26
N ALA A 95 -3.71 -0.26 3.24
CA ALA A 95 -2.50 -0.67 3.96
C ALA A 95 -1.54 -1.47 3.06
N GLY A 96 -2.06 -2.37 2.23
CA GLY A 96 -1.29 -3.09 1.22
C GLY A 96 -0.66 -2.16 0.18
N LEU A 97 -1.40 -1.16 -0.30
CA LEU A 97 -0.88 -0.09 -1.15
C LEU A 97 0.22 0.71 -0.44
N ARG A 98 0.06 1.02 0.84
CA ARG A 98 1.09 1.71 1.64
C ARG A 98 2.37 0.87 1.78
N HIS A 99 2.21 -0.45 1.89
CA HIS A 99 3.32 -1.41 1.87
C HIS A 99 4.00 -1.51 0.50
N LEU A 100 3.24 -1.49 -0.59
CA LEU A 100 3.78 -1.42 -1.94
C LEU A 100 4.51 -0.11 -2.19
N THR A 101 4.00 1.02 -1.68
CA THR A 101 4.69 2.31 -1.80
C THR A 101 5.97 2.39 -0.96
N THR A 102 6.07 1.64 0.14
CA THR A 102 7.33 1.54 0.90
C THR A 102 8.37 0.65 0.23
N LEU A 103 7.96 -0.27 -0.65
CA LEU A 103 8.87 -0.95 -1.57
C LEU A 103 9.33 -0.02 -2.71
N LEU A 104 8.50 0.96 -3.08
CA LEU A 104 8.77 2.01 -4.07
C LEU A 104 9.23 3.33 -3.43
N ASP A 105 9.84 3.27 -2.24
CA ASP A 105 10.19 4.47 -1.48
C ASP A 105 11.39 5.18 -2.11
N TYR A 106 11.11 6.26 -2.86
CA TYR A 106 12.10 7.03 -3.62
C TYR A 106 13.23 7.58 -2.72
N ASP A 107 12.90 7.95 -1.48
CA ASP A 107 13.88 8.47 -0.51
C ASP A 107 14.81 7.38 0.03
N ARG A 108 14.37 6.10 0.02
CA ARG A 108 15.17 4.98 0.54
C ARG A 108 16.05 4.32 -0.52
N TRP A 109 15.59 4.28 -1.77
CA TRP A 109 16.29 3.64 -2.89
C TRP A 109 17.08 4.65 -3.75
N GLY A 110 16.76 5.94 -3.63
CA GLY A 110 17.33 7.02 -4.44
C GLY A 110 16.98 6.88 -5.93
N VAL A 111 17.43 7.87 -6.72
CA VAL A 111 17.25 7.88 -8.18
C VAL A 111 17.84 6.60 -8.81
N ALA A 112 18.95 6.10 -8.28
CA ALA A 112 19.62 4.90 -8.77
C ALA A 112 18.76 3.64 -8.58
N GLY A 113 18.21 3.40 -7.39
CA GLY A 113 17.39 2.22 -7.14
C GLY A 113 16.07 2.24 -7.92
N PHE A 114 15.45 3.42 -8.07
CA PHE A 114 14.28 3.58 -8.92
C PHE A 114 14.57 3.31 -10.40
N LEU A 115 15.69 3.84 -10.93
CA LEU A 115 16.15 3.54 -12.28
C LEU A 115 16.40 2.03 -12.45
N THR A 116 17.06 1.41 -11.48
CA THR A 116 17.37 -0.03 -11.52
C THR A 116 16.10 -0.87 -11.54
N MET A 117 15.13 -0.56 -10.67
CA MET A 117 13.83 -1.24 -10.62
C MET A 117 13.06 -1.07 -11.93
N THR A 118 13.06 0.15 -12.49
CA THR A 118 12.43 0.47 -13.77
C THR A 118 13.11 -0.27 -14.93
N THR A 119 14.45 -0.35 -14.94
CA THR A 119 15.23 -1.09 -15.92
C THR A 119 15.00 -2.59 -15.81
N VAL A 120 14.89 -3.15 -14.61
CA VAL A 120 14.56 -4.57 -14.40
C VAL A 120 13.15 -4.88 -14.86
N LEU A 121 12.17 -4.02 -14.53
CA LEU A 121 10.79 -4.17 -15.01
C LEU A 121 10.75 -4.11 -16.53
N TRP A 122 11.45 -3.14 -17.12
CA TRP A 122 11.57 -2.98 -18.57
C TRP A 122 12.24 -4.20 -19.22
N ALA A 123 13.32 -4.73 -18.66
CA ALA A 123 14.01 -5.91 -19.16
C ALA A 123 13.13 -7.16 -19.08
N ALA A 124 12.40 -7.34 -17.97
CA ALA A 124 11.46 -8.44 -17.81
C ALA A 124 10.29 -8.36 -18.80
N LEU A 125 9.77 -7.16 -19.06
CA LEU A 125 8.69 -6.94 -20.02
C LEU A 125 9.15 -7.02 -21.48
N THR A 126 10.42 -6.76 -21.77
CA THR A 126 11.00 -6.85 -23.12
C THR A 126 11.65 -8.19 -23.43
N LEU A 127 11.79 -9.08 -22.43
CA LEU A 127 12.29 -10.45 -22.63
C LEU A 127 11.54 -11.24 -23.72
N PRO A 128 10.19 -11.21 -23.78
CA PRO A 128 9.46 -11.86 -24.87
C PRO A 128 9.80 -11.28 -26.26
N PHE A 129 10.07 -9.98 -26.33
CA PHE A 129 10.51 -9.31 -27.56
C PHE A 129 11.90 -9.77 -27.98
N TRP A 130 12.87 -9.81 -27.06
CA TRP A 130 14.24 -10.28 -27.37
C TRP A 130 14.27 -11.75 -27.76
N PHE A 131 13.41 -12.56 -27.13
CA PHE A 131 13.27 -13.97 -27.47
C PHE A 131 12.74 -14.15 -28.91
N LEU A 132 11.67 -13.45 -29.28
CA LEU A 132 11.10 -13.49 -30.62
C LEU A 132 12.03 -12.91 -31.70
N TRP A 133 12.74 -11.83 -31.38
CA TRP A 133 13.73 -11.27 -32.28
C TRP A 133 14.89 -12.26 -32.51
N GLY A 134 15.39 -12.89 -31.44
CA GLY A 134 16.42 -13.91 -31.52
C GLY A 134 15.99 -15.12 -32.37
N THR A 135 14.74 -15.56 -32.24
CA THR A 135 14.22 -16.66 -33.07
C THR A 135 14.12 -16.26 -34.54
N LEU A 136 13.75 -15.02 -34.86
CA LEU A 136 13.69 -14.53 -36.26
C LEU A 136 15.07 -14.36 -36.91
N VAL A 137 16.13 -14.15 -36.15
CA VAL A 137 17.51 -14.06 -36.67
C VAL A 137 18.12 -15.44 -36.94
N VAL A 138 17.76 -16.43 -36.12
CA VAL A 138 18.29 -17.80 -36.23
C VAL A 138 17.52 -18.64 -37.25
N PHE A 139 16.19 -18.46 -37.34
CA PHE A 139 15.34 -19.19 -38.28
C PHE A 139 14.95 -18.27 -39.44
N SER A 140 15.25 -18.68 -40.67
CA SER A 140 14.84 -17.92 -41.87
C SER A 140 13.32 -17.94 -42.05
N LEU A 141 12.78 -16.85 -42.58
CA LEU A 141 11.33 -16.65 -42.81
C LEU A 141 10.64 -17.79 -43.57
N ASP A 142 11.39 -18.58 -44.33
CA ASP A 142 10.89 -19.74 -45.09
C ASP A 142 10.61 -20.99 -44.22
N GLU A 143 11.16 -21.09 -42.99
CA GLU A 143 10.80 -22.14 -42.02
C GLU A 143 9.59 -21.77 -41.16
N TYR A 144 9.24 -20.47 -41.08
CA TYR A 144 8.03 -19.98 -40.42
C TYR A 144 6.84 -19.96 -41.37
N GLY A 145 6.48 -21.12 -41.93
CA GLY A 145 5.33 -21.28 -42.83
C GLY A 145 3.95 -20.95 -42.24
N SER A 146 3.85 -20.40 -41.02
CA SER A 146 2.58 -20.17 -40.33
C SER A 146 2.42 -18.83 -39.59
N ILE A 147 3.39 -17.91 -39.61
CA ILE A 147 3.20 -16.59 -38.97
C ILE A 147 2.47 -15.69 -39.96
N SER A 148 1.16 -15.59 -39.77
CA SER A 148 0.27 -14.81 -40.62
C SER A 148 0.51 -13.30 -40.44
N GLN A 149 0.39 -12.50 -41.51
CA GLN A 149 0.48 -11.03 -41.49
C GLN A 149 -0.16 -10.31 -40.26
N PRO A 150 -1.31 -10.76 -39.69
CA PRO A 150 -1.84 -10.16 -38.48
C PRO A 150 -0.94 -10.29 -37.23
N GLU A 151 -0.07 -11.29 -37.12
CA GLU A 151 0.87 -11.42 -36.01
C GLU A 151 1.95 -10.32 -36.07
N PHE A 152 2.41 -9.97 -37.28
CA PHE A 152 3.29 -8.82 -37.51
C PHE A 152 2.61 -7.49 -37.16
N LEU A 153 1.33 -7.36 -37.53
CA LEU A 153 0.55 -6.14 -37.26
C LEU A 153 0.28 -5.99 -35.76
N THR A 154 0.02 -7.10 -35.07
CA THR A 154 -0.11 -7.14 -33.60
C THR A 154 1.19 -6.73 -32.92
N LEU A 155 2.33 -7.19 -33.45
CA LEU A 155 3.66 -6.80 -32.98
C LEU A 155 3.93 -5.31 -33.19
N ALA A 156 3.64 -4.76 -34.37
CA ALA A 156 3.81 -3.33 -34.67
C ALA A 156 2.91 -2.43 -33.80
N VAL A 157 1.67 -2.86 -33.55
CA VAL A 157 0.74 -2.16 -32.64
C VAL A 157 1.26 -2.23 -31.20
N ALA A 158 1.74 -3.39 -30.75
CA ALA A 158 2.36 -3.53 -29.44
C ALA A 158 3.59 -2.63 -29.27
N MET A 159 4.44 -2.51 -30.30
CA MET A 159 5.59 -1.59 -30.31
C MET A 159 5.17 -0.11 -30.26
N SER A 160 4.09 0.25 -30.96
CA SER A 160 3.55 1.62 -30.98
C SER A 160 2.99 2.02 -29.62
N ILE A 161 2.24 1.12 -28.98
CA ILE A 161 1.73 1.31 -27.62
C ILE A 161 2.89 1.45 -26.63
N TRP A 162 3.95 0.65 -26.79
CA TRP A 162 5.15 0.72 -25.97
C TRP A 162 5.87 2.07 -26.06
N LEU A 163 6.00 2.61 -27.27
CA LEU A 163 6.61 3.93 -27.50
C LEU A 163 5.81 5.04 -26.81
N ILE A 164 4.48 4.96 -26.84
CA ILE A 164 3.60 5.92 -26.15
C ILE A 164 3.78 5.83 -24.64
N ILE A 165 3.82 4.63 -24.08
CA ILE A 165 4.03 4.42 -22.63
C ILE A 165 5.40 4.98 -22.21
N PHE A 166 6.43 4.75 -23.01
CA PHE A 166 7.78 5.26 -22.75
C PHE A 166 7.83 6.81 -22.78
N ILE A 167 7.25 7.43 -23.81
CA ILE A 167 7.17 8.90 -23.92
C ILE A 167 6.40 9.47 -22.73
N PHE A 168 5.24 8.88 -22.40
CA PHE A 168 4.41 9.37 -21.29
C PHE A 168 5.14 9.26 -19.96
N SER A 169 5.79 8.13 -19.70
CA SER A 169 6.59 7.90 -18.49
C SER A 169 7.73 8.91 -18.39
N THR A 170 8.45 9.16 -19.49
CA THR A 170 9.56 10.12 -19.54
C THR A 170 9.09 11.56 -19.31
N VAL A 171 7.96 11.95 -19.89
CA VAL A 171 7.36 13.28 -19.72
C VAL A 171 6.88 13.50 -18.28
N VAL A 172 6.25 12.49 -17.68
CA VAL A 172 5.81 12.53 -16.28
C VAL A 172 7.02 12.65 -15.35
N LEU A 173 8.06 11.82 -15.56
CA LEU A 173 9.33 11.91 -14.83
C LEU A 173 9.99 13.29 -14.96
N TYR A 174 10.05 13.84 -16.17
CA TYR A 174 10.61 15.17 -16.40
C TYR A 174 9.82 16.27 -15.68
N ARG A 175 8.48 16.21 -15.72
CA ARG A 175 7.62 17.16 -15.01
C ARG A 175 7.78 17.05 -13.50
N ILE A 176 7.82 15.84 -12.95
CA ILE A 176 8.02 15.61 -11.52
C ILE A 176 9.39 16.12 -11.08
N HIS A 177 10.45 15.81 -11.83
CA HIS A 177 11.80 16.27 -11.54
C HIS A 177 11.92 17.80 -11.61
N ARG A 178 11.34 18.43 -12.63
CA ARG A 178 11.32 19.89 -12.77
C ARG A 178 10.57 20.54 -11.60
N ARG A 179 9.43 19.98 -11.19
CA ARG A 179 8.63 20.50 -10.07
C ARG A 179 9.38 20.35 -8.75
N TYR A 180 10.02 19.21 -8.52
CA TYR A 180 10.86 18.97 -7.34
C TYR A 180 12.04 19.95 -7.25
N ARG A 181 12.68 20.25 -8.39
CA ARG A 181 13.78 21.23 -8.46
C ARG A 181 13.32 22.66 -8.14
N GLN A 182 12.12 23.05 -8.59
CA GLN A 182 11.54 24.36 -8.28
C GLN A 182 11.19 24.52 -6.80
N TRP A 183 10.66 23.47 -6.16
CA TRP A 183 10.32 23.48 -4.74
C TRP A 183 11.54 23.56 -3.82
N ARG A 184 12.73 23.15 -4.28
CA ARG A 184 13.97 23.20 -3.49
C ARG A 184 14.73 24.54 -3.61
N SER A 185 14.28 25.43 -4.51
CA SER A 185 14.90 26.73 -4.79
C SER A 185 14.11 27.93 -4.26
N THR A 186 13.02 27.69 -3.55
CA THR A 186 12.21 28.65 -2.78
C THR A 186 12.23 28.25 -1.33
#